data_AF-A0AAF0EZT6-F1
#
_entry.id   AF-A0AAF0EZT6-F1
#
_cell.length_a   1.000
_cell.length_b   1.000
_cell.length_c   1.000
_cell.angle_alpha   90.00
_cell.angle_beta   90.00
_cell.angle_gamma   90.00
#
_symmetry.space_group_name_H-M   'P 1'
#
loop_
_entity.id
_entity.type
_entity.pdbx_description
1 polymer ?
#
loop_
_entity_poly.entity_id
_entity_poly.type
_entity_poly.pdbx_seq_one_letter_code
_entity_poly.pdbx_strand_id
1 'polypeptide(L)'
;MLRLVRSPAVARVGVRALRAPLPAPLPARTLATKPRQGVVSYAAKLMSDPVIEVIALASRIARILLGSALAVGTVTFVAWEGAHQYVEHVAMWRDGKPGAVTEHDPYAWQLDDVLQHVGHMEGTDARLGIFGRHIVRSAWIAENWGGGIAPAAIFGKAPRGLRTTGVQDLSAHQGLTLAERFLNTALLVAEQRKVTVQEFAHDAQPLDTTAVSLEAWLANLRAKIGTPAMLAQAGLAYEKLYDAYAAQPNAGAYCALLATRLGTLQGRLGHTQYALEWFDRALHGKGSTLALVDGTLGGRPPRETPAEVRNALGVLRALSRVYVQEASSSASPRTSLYDALRAQVAGLRLAEAERERGGAGVDAALQHAWALEVEGELAVHIAETLYALERHPAQKTWWRFWGASDKLLATRPTGAPSVPAGRYEPSRAWLAFAAERAAAALAQLAAETPTENSQRHAAQRIGNAATQVDEEAQQLLHALSTRT
;
A
#
# COMPACT_ATOMS: atom_id res chain seq x y z
N MET A 1 24.89 18.75 13.09
CA MET A 1 26.18 18.74 12.35
C MET A 1 25.90 18.51 10.87
N LEU A 2 25.84 19.58 10.07
CA LEU A 2 25.49 19.54 8.64
C LEU A 2 26.74 19.24 7.79
N ARG A 3 26.78 18.05 7.18
CA ARG A 3 27.80 17.67 6.20
C ARG A 3 27.43 18.26 4.83
N LEU A 4 28.15 19.31 4.44
CA LEU A 4 28.18 19.85 3.08
C LEU A 4 28.67 18.77 2.10
N VAL A 5 27.78 18.29 1.25
CA VAL A 5 28.12 17.43 0.11
C VAL A 5 28.68 18.32 -1.01
N ARG A 6 29.95 18.11 -1.34
CA ARG A 6 30.64 18.73 -2.48
C ARG A 6 30.03 18.26 -3.79
N SER A 7 29.65 19.22 -4.66
CA SER A 7 29.29 18.95 -6.05
C SER A 7 30.43 18.28 -6.82
N PRO A 8 30.14 17.33 -7.74
CA PRO A 8 31.16 16.77 -8.61
C PRO A 8 31.62 17.81 -9.63
N ALA A 9 32.94 17.86 -9.83
CA ALA A 9 33.60 18.72 -10.78
C ALA A 9 33.13 18.40 -12.21
N VAL A 10 32.63 19.42 -12.91
CA VAL A 10 32.37 19.38 -14.35
C VAL A 10 33.69 19.15 -15.08
N ALA A 11 33.87 17.98 -15.67
CA ALA A 11 34.98 17.69 -16.55
C ALA A 11 34.92 18.63 -17.76
N ARG A 12 35.92 19.51 -17.89
CA ARG A 12 36.11 20.36 -19.06
C ARG A 12 36.38 19.46 -20.26
N VAL A 13 35.41 19.38 -21.16
CA VAL A 13 35.58 18.80 -22.50
C VAL A 13 36.64 19.65 -23.22
N GLY A 14 37.81 19.06 -23.44
CA GLY A 14 38.86 19.66 -24.25
C GLY A 14 38.35 19.90 -25.66
N VAL A 15 38.26 21.18 -26.03
CA VAL A 15 38.02 21.62 -27.41
C VAL A 15 39.21 21.15 -28.25
N ARG A 16 39.00 20.07 -29.01
CA ARG A 16 39.98 19.55 -29.97
C ARG A 16 40.04 20.54 -31.12
N ALA A 17 41.08 21.38 -31.14
CA ALA A 17 41.37 22.29 -32.23
C ALA A 17 41.45 21.52 -33.56
N LEU A 18 40.54 21.84 -34.47
CA LEU A 18 40.53 21.38 -35.85
C LEU A 18 41.79 21.91 -36.54
N ARG A 19 42.76 21.04 -36.81
CA ARG A 19 43.85 21.33 -37.76
C ARG A 19 43.22 21.54 -39.13
N ALA A 20 43.39 22.74 -39.68
CA ALA A 20 43.06 23.03 -41.07
C ALA A 20 43.91 22.13 -42.00
N PRO A 21 43.30 21.43 -42.97
CA PRO A 21 44.05 20.71 -43.98
C PRO A 21 44.73 21.71 -44.94
N LEU A 22 45.98 21.42 -45.28
CA LEU A 22 46.77 22.14 -46.28
C LEU A 22 46.04 22.21 -47.64
N PRO A 23 46.14 23.32 -48.37
CA PRO A 23 45.57 23.43 -49.71
C PRO A 23 46.29 22.47 -50.67
N ALA A 24 45.52 21.55 -51.25
CA ALA A 24 46.01 20.68 -52.31
C ALA A 24 46.33 21.51 -53.58
N PRO A 25 47.37 21.13 -54.35
CA PRO A 25 47.74 21.83 -55.57
C PRO A 25 46.63 21.75 -56.62
N LEU A 26 46.38 22.88 -57.28
CA LEU A 26 45.43 23.03 -58.38
C LEU A 26 45.75 22.02 -59.50
N PRO A 27 44.82 21.12 -59.87
CA PRO A 27 45.02 20.27 -61.03
C PRO A 27 44.92 21.12 -62.30
N ALA A 28 45.94 20.99 -63.16
CA ALA A 28 45.97 21.58 -64.48
C ALA A 28 44.73 21.17 -65.28
N ARG A 29 44.02 22.17 -65.84
CA ARG A 29 42.95 21.97 -66.81
C ARG A 29 43.54 21.35 -68.08
N THR A 30 43.55 20.03 -68.16
CA THR A 30 43.60 19.33 -69.46
C THR A 30 42.23 19.42 -70.10
N LEU A 31 42.11 20.23 -71.14
CA LEU A 31 40.99 20.24 -72.08
C LEU A 31 40.98 18.92 -72.86
N ALA A 32 40.47 17.87 -72.23
CA ALA A 32 40.19 16.60 -72.89
C ALA A 32 38.83 16.69 -73.60
N THR A 33 38.87 16.88 -74.91
CA THR A 33 37.71 16.72 -75.80
C THR A 33 37.23 15.28 -75.68
N LYS A 34 36.12 15.06 -74.96
CA LYS A 34 35.53 13.73 -74.81
C LYS A 34 35.21 13.15 -76.19
N PRO A 35 35.59 11.90 -76.48
CA PRO A 35 35.16 11.22 -77.69
C PRO A 35 33.63 11.12 -77.68
N ARG A 36 33.05 11.42 -78.85
CA ARG A 36 31.63 11.45 -79.14
C ARG A 36 31.00 10.11 -78.72
N GLN A 37 30.33 10.10 -77.56
CA GLN A 37 29.59 8.94 -77.10
C GLN A 37 28.51 8.63 -78.15
N GLY A 38 28.54 7.42 -78.70
CA GLY A 38 27.54 6.97 -79.66
C GLY A 38 26.15 7.12 -79.05
N VAL A 39 25.20 7.64 -79.84
CA VAL A 39 23.84 8.02 -79.43
C VAL A 39 23.11 6.92 -78.64
N VAL A 40 23.45 5.65 -78.91
CA VAL A 40 22.89 4.48 -78.22
C VAL A 40 23.35 4.37 -76.76
N SER A 41 24.59 4.77 -76.43
CA SER A 41 25.10 4.79 -75.05
C SER A 41 24.52 5.91 -74.21
N TYR A 42 24.12 7.03 -74.83
CA TYR A 42 23.51 8.16 -74.14
C TYR A 42 22.06 7.86 -73.74
N ALA A 43 21.29 7.23 -74.63
CA ALA A 43 19.92 6.80 -74.35
C ALA A 43 19.85 5.72 -73.24
N ALA A 44 20.74 4.73 -73.28
CA ALA A 44 20.82 3.72 -72.21
C ALA A 44 21.17 4.34 -70.86
N LYS A 45 22.08 5.32 -70.84
CA LYS A 45 22.49 6.03 -69.63
C LYS A 45 21.38 6.93 -69.05
N LEU A 46 20.66 7.65 -69.92
CA LEU A 46 19.50 8.45 -69.54
C LEU A 46 18.37 7.62 -68.90
N MET A 47 18.22 6.37 -69.33
CA MET A 47 17.21 5.45 -68.79
C MET A 47 17.71 4.74 -67.52
N SER A 48 19.01 4.47 -67.38
CA SER A 48 19.57 3.73 -66.23
C SER A 48 19.89 4.59 -65.01
N ASP A 49 20.38 5.82 -65.22
CA ASP A 49 20.77 6.73 -64.14
C ASP A 49 19.63 7.00 -63.13
N PRO A 50 18.37 7.28 -63.53
CA PRO A 50 17.29 7.49 -62.57
C PRO A 50 16.94 6.22 -61.77
N VAL A 51 17.06 5.03 -62.37
CA VAL A 51 16.80 3.75 -61.67
C VAL A 51 17.89 3.51 -60.62
N ILE A 52 19.15 3.77 -60.95
CA ILE A 52 20.26 3.63 -60.01
C ILE A 52 20.13 4.63 -58.86
N GLU A 53 19.72 5.88 -59.14
CA GLU A 53 19.45 6.89 -58.12
C GLU A 53 18.32 6.49 -57.18
N VAL A 54 17.21 5.95 -57.70
CA VAL A 54 16.10 5.44 -56.88
C VAL A 54 16.56 4.28 -56.00
N ILE A 55 17.33 3.33 -56.54
CA ILE A 55 17.86 2.20 -55.76
C ILE A 55 18.81 2.70 -54.66
N ALA A 56 19.71 3.65 -54.98
CA ALA A 56 20.65 4.22 -54.02
C ALA A 56 19.93 5.01 -52.92
N LEU A 57 18.90 5.78 -53.28
CA LEU A 57 18.06 6.51 -52.33
C LEU A 57 17.27 5.55 -51.44
N ALA A 58 16.63 4.53 -52.03
CA ALA A 58 15.90 3.50 -51.30
C ALA A 58 16.81 2.74 -50.32
N SER A 59 18.03 2.37 -50.74
CA SER A 59 19.04 1.75 -49.88
C SER A 59 19.44 2.65 -48.71
N ARG A 60 19.59 3.96 -48.95
CA ARG A 60 19.91 4.93 -47.90
C ARG A 60 18.77 5.07 -46.89
N ILE A 61 17.53 5.19 -47.38
CA ILE A 61 16.33 5.26 -46.53
C ILE A 61 16.20 3.98 -45.71
N ALA A 62 16.33 2.81 -46.33
CA ALA A 62 16.24 1.52 -45.65
C ALA A 62 17.27 1.39 -44.52
N ARG A 63 18.53 1.81 -44.75
CA ARG A 63 19.56 1.81 -43.71
C ARG A 63 19.25 2.77 -42.57
N ILE A 64 18.72 3.95 -42.86
CA ILE A 64 18.30 4.91 -41.82
C ILE A 64 17.14 4.34 -41.00
N LEU A 65 16.13 3.74 -41.65
CA LEU A 65 14.99 3.12 -40.97
C LEU A 65 15.40 1.91 -40.14
N LEU A 66 16.28 1.04 -40.66
CA LEU A 66 16.79 -0.10 -39.91
C LEU A 66 17.65 0.36 -38.72
N GLY A 67 18.52 1.35 -38.96
CA GLY A 67 19.36 1.93 -37.91
C GLY A 67 18.53 2.60 -36.81
N SER A 68 17.48 3.34 -37.17
CA SER A 68 16.59 3.99 -36.19
C SER A 68 15.75 2.97 -35.44
N ALA A 69 15.21 1.94 -36.12
CA ALA A 69 14.46 0.86 -35.48
C ALA A 69 15.33 0.09 -34.47
N LEU A 70 16.58 -0.24 -34.83
CA LEU A 70 17.52 -0.89 -33.91
C LEU A 70 17.89 0.00 -32.73
N ALA A 71 18.13 1.30 -32.97
CA ALA A 71 18.44 2.24 -31.90
C ALA A 71 17.27 2.38 -30.92
N VAL A 72 16.05 2.59 -31.43
CA VAL A 72 14.83 2.68 -30.61
C VAL A 72 14.57 1.38 -29.88
N GLY A 73 14.69 0.23 -30.55
CA GLY A 73 14.52 -1.08 -29.93
C GLY A 73 15.52 -1.34 -28.81
N THR A 74 16.79 -0.99 -29.01
CA THR A 74 17.85 -1.15 -28.00
C THR A 74 17.59 -0.25 -26.80
N VAL A 75 17.29 1.04 -27.01
CA VAL A 75 16.98 1.98 -25.92
C VAL A 75 15.75 1.52 -25.14
N THR A 76 14.70 1.06 -25.84
CA THR A 76 13.48 0.54 -25.21
C THR A 76 13.77 -0.69 -24.36
N PHE A 77 14.56 -1.64 -24.89
CA PHE A 77 14.93 -2.85 -24.15
C PHE A 77 15.77 -2.53 -22.90
N VAL A 78 16.78 -1.66 -23.02
CA VAL A 78 17.64 -1.24 -21.90
C VAL A 78 16.81 -0.50 -20.83
N ALA A 79 15.91 0.39 -21.24
CA ALA A 79 15.02 1.08 -20.32
C ALA A 79 14.07 0.10 -19.60
N TRP A 80 13.51 -0.87 -20.33
CA TRP A 80 12.62 -1.89 -19.79
C TRP A 80 13.34 -2.78 -18.75
N GLU A 81 14.49 -3.36 -19.10
CA GLU A 81 15.27 -4.17 -18.15
C GLU A 81 15.78 -3.32 -16.99
N GLY A 82 16.24 -2.10 -17.26
CA GLY A 82 16.71 -1.17 -16.24
C GLY A 82 15.64 -0.84 -15.20
N ALA A 83 14.38 -0.66 -15.63
CA ALA A 83 13.25 -0.47 -14.72
C ALA A 83 13.03 -1.71 -13.83
N HIS A 84 13.08 -2.91 -14.42
CA HIS A 84 12.98 -4.18 -13.71
C HIS A 84 14.11 -4.37 -12.68
N GLN A 85 15.35 -4.03 -13.04
CA GLN A 85 16.49 -4.12 -12.11
C GLN A 85 16.44 -3.06 -11.01
N TYR A 86 15.95 -1.86 -11.31
CA TYR A 86 15.70 -0.84 -10.30
C TYR A 86 14.65 -1.30 -9.29
N VAL A 87 13.56 -1.93 -9.75
CA VAL A 87 12.52 -2.45 -8.86
C VAL A 87 13.05 -3.54 -7.96
N GLU A 88 13.78 -4.50 -8.51
CA GLU A 88 14.39 -5.60 -7.74
C GLU A 88 15.32 -5.09 -6.63
N HIS A 89 16.24 -4.20 -6.97
CA HIS A 89 17.37 -3.87 -6.10
C HIS A 89 17.20 -2.58 -5.30
N VAL A 90 16.25 -1.73 -5.68
CA VAL A 90 16.04 -0.43 -5.03
C VAL A 90 14.63 -0.31 -4.49
N ALA A 91 13.61 -0.59 -5.30
CA ALA A 91 12.24 -0.29 -4.91
C ALA A 91 11.69 -1.32 -3.92
N MET A 92 11.74 -2.62 -4.25
CA MET A 92 11.28 -3.71 -3.37
C MET A 92 12.12 -3.86 -2.10
N TRP A 93 13.38 -3.39 -2.11
CA TRP A 93 14.25 -3.41 -0.94
C TRP A 93 14.07 -2.23 0.01
N ARG A 94 13.60 -1.08 -0.49
CA ARG A 94 13.21 0.05 0.36
C ARG A 94 12.03 -0.28 1.25
N ASP A 95 11.23 -1.26 0.85
CA ASP A 95 10.11 -1.76 1.62
C ASP A 95 10.58 -2.53 2.87
N GLY A 96 11.88 -2.84 3.01
CA GLY A 96 12.51 -3.32 4.24
C GLY A 96 12.66 -4.84 4.31
N LYS A 97 13.79 -5.30 4.87
CA LYS A 97 13.95 -6.69 5.30
C LYS A 97 13.59 -6.79 6.77
N PRO A 98 12.53 -7.53 7.16
CA PRO A 98 12.24 -7.74 8.54
C PRO A 98 13.42 -8.48 9.16
N GLY A 99 13.81 -8.02 10.34
CA GLY A 99 14.81 -8.71 11.14
C GLY A 99 14.36 -10.13 11.46
N ALA A 100 15.31 -11.02 11.71
CA ALA A 100 14.97 -12.29 12.35
C ALA A 100 14.35 -11.96 13.72
N VAL A 101 13.19 -12.56 14.04
CA VAL A 101 12.57 -12.40 15.35
C VAL A 101 13.51 -13.00 16.39
N THR A 102 14.04 -12.13 17.24
CA THR A 102 14.88 -12.49 18.37
C THR A 102 14.00 -12.84 19.58
N GLU A 103 14.51 -13.70 20.46
CA GLU A 103 13.80 -14.09 21.68
C GLU A 103 13.60 -12.91 22.67
N HIS A 104 14.40 -11.84 22.50
CA HIS A 104 14.42 -10.68 23.39
C HIS A 104 13.63 -9.50 22.80
N ASP A 105 12.37 -9.73 22.42
CA ASP A 105 11.46 -8.70 21.92
C ASP A 105 10.21 -8.60 22.82
N PRO A 106 10.32 -8.01 24.03
CA PRO A 106 9.24 -7.99 25.01
C PRO A 106 8.01 -7.21 24.53
N TYR A 107 8.19 -6.30 23.58
CA TYR A 107 7.12 -5.53 22.94
C TYR A 107 6.71 -6.10 21.59
N ALA A 108 7.34 -7.15 21.08
CA ALA A 108 7.07 -7.80 19.79
C ALA A 108 7.14 -6.87 18.56
N TRP A 109 8.01 -5.85 18.57
CA TRP A 109 8.16 -4.93 17.42
C TRP A 109 8.72 -5.61 16.17
N GLN A 110 9.62 -6.59 16.35
CA GLN A 110 10.17 -7.40 15.26
C GLN A 110 9.09 -8.32 14.68
N LEU A 111 8.24 -8.89 15.55
CA LEU A 111 7.10 -9.70 15.10
C LEU A 111 6.11 -8.85 14.30
N ASP A 112 5.76 -7.66 14.78
CA ASP A 112 4.91 -6.71 14.06
C ASP A 112 5.49 -6.35 12.69
N ASP A 113 6.80 -6.09 12.63
CA ASP A 113 7.52 -5.81 11.39
C ASP A 113 7.35 -6.99 10.43
N VAL A 114 7.66 -8.22 10.86
CA VAL A 114 7.46 -9.43 10.04
C VAL A 114 6.01 -9.57 9.57
N LEU A 115 5.03 -9.40 10.47
CA LEU A 115 3.61 -9.52 10.17
C LEU A 115 3.12 -8.50 9.14
N GLN A 116 3.71 -7.31 9.12
CA GLN A 116 3.37 -6.28 8.13
C GLN A 116 3.94 -6.56 6.76
N HIS A 117 5.08 -7.23 6.71
CA HIS A 117 5.67 -7.69 5.45
C HIS A 117 4.97 -8.94 4.92
N VAL A 118 3.98 -9.51 5.64
CA VAL A 118 3.15 -10.59 5.11
C VAL A 118 2.33 -10.10 3.92
N GLY A 119 2.72 -10.60 2.74
CA GLY A 119 2.17 -10.18 1.45
C GLY A 119 2.99 -9.11 0.75
N HIS A 120 4.20 -8.84 1.22
CA HIS A 120 5.22 -8.08 0.52
C HIS A 120 6.43 -8.98 0.26
N MET A 121 7.05 -8.84 -0.91
CA MET A 121 8.24 -9.59 -1.28
C MET A 121 9.46 -8.69 -1.29
N GLU A 122 10.52 -9.10 -0.61
CA GLU A 122 11.83 -8.46 -0.65
C GLU A 122 12.63 -8.95 -1.85
N GLY A 123 12.33 -8.36 -3.00
CA GLY A 123 12.87 -8.83 -4.27
C GLY A 123 12.21 -10.13 -4.72
N THR A 124 12.86 -10.82 -5.65
CA THR A 124 12.25 -11.97 -6.32
C THR A 124 13.03 -13.27 -6.12
N ASP A 125 12.30 -14.35 -5.81
CA ASP A 125 12.91 -15.66 -5.60
C ASP A 125 13.50 -16.22 -6.91
N ALA A 126 14.77 -16.62 -6.87
CA ALA A 126 15.48 -17.22 -7.99
C ALA A 126 14.81 -18.51 -8.51
N ARG A 127 14.10 -19.26 -7.64
CA ARG A 127 13.37 -20.50 -7.98
C ARG A 127 12.25 -20.28 -8.99
N LEU A 128 11.69 -19.07 -9.07
CA LEU A 128 10.69 -18.69 -10.06
C LEU A 128 11.26 -18.57 -11.49
N GLY A 129 12.59 -18.56 -11.63
CA GLY A 129 13.28 -18.36 -12.90
C GLY A 129 13.16 -16.93 -13.43
N ILE A 130 13.84 -16.65 -14.54
CA ILE A 130 13.89 -15.29 -15.10
C ILE A 130 12.49 -14.74 -15.42
N PHE A 131 11.62 -15.59 -15.96
CA PHE A 131 10.25 -15.19 -16.33
C PHE A 131 9.39 -14.89 -15.11
N GLY A 132 9.35 -15.77 -14.10
CA GLY A 132 8.59 -15.54 -12.88
C GLY A 132 9.05 -14.30 -12.13
N ARG A 133 10.37 -14.07 -12.03
CA ARG A 133 10.93 -12.84 -11.45
C ARG A 133 10.50 -11.57 -12.21
N HIS A 134 10.47 -11.58 -13.55
CA HIS A 134 9.95 -10.46 -14.33
C HIS A 134 8.47 -10.20 -14.09
N ILE A 135 7.67 -11.25 -13.96
CA ILE A 135 6.24 -11.10 -13.68
C ILE A 135 6.03 -10.46 -12.30
N VAL A 136 6.71 -10.95 -11.26
CA VAL A 136 6.57 -10.41 -9.90
C VAL A 136 6.97 -8.93 -9.85
N ARG A 137 8.07 -8.56 -10.50
CA ARG A 137 8.48 -7.14 -10.63
C ARG A 137 7.47 -6.32 -11.44
N SER A 138 6.88 -6.91 -12.48
CA SER A 138 5.79 -6.26 -13.25
C SER A 138 4.55 -6.03 -12.38
N ALA A 139 4.22 -6.95 -11.47
CA ALA A 139 3.14 -6.77 -10.52
C ALA A 139 3.43 -5.60 -9.57
N TRP A 140 4.64 -5.52 -9.02
CA TRP A 140 5.06 -4.41 -8.16
C TRP A 140 4.97 -3.07 -8.91
N ILE A 141 5.47 -3.02 -10.15
CA ILE A 141 5.39 -1.83 -11.01
C ILE A 141 3.93 -1.44 -11.24
N ALA A 142 3.07 -2.40 -11.59
CA ALA A 142 1.67 -2.12 -11.88
C ALA A 142 0.90 -1.63 -10.64
N GLU A 143 1.20 -2.15 -9.45
CA GLU A 143 0.58 -1.71 -8.19
C GLU A 143 1.06 -0.31 -7.79
N ASN A 144 2.37 -0.04 -7.84
CA ASN A 144 2.96 1.16 -7.25
C ASN A 144 3.12 2.32 -8.25
N TRP A 145 3.37 2.02 -9.53
CA TRP A 145 3.49 3.04 -10.59
C TRP A 145 2.23 3.13 -11.46
N GLY A 146 1.26 2.25 -11.21
CA GLY A 146 0.03 2.14 -11.99
C GLY A 146 0.21 1.34 -13.29
N GLY A 147 -0.89 1.17 -14.02
CA GLY A 147 -0.90 0.39 -15.28
C GLY A 147 -0.24 1.09 -16.49
N GLY A 148 0.36 2.27 -16.29
CA GLY A 148 0.87 3.13 -17.34
C GLY A 148 -0.21 3.71 -18.27
N ILE A 149 0.21 4.40 -19.32
CA ILE A 149 -0.69 4.86 -20.39
C ILE A 149 -1.01 3.63 -21.26
N ALA A 150 -2.26 3.16 -21.21
CA ALA A 150 -2.71 2.11 -22.13
C ALA A 150 -2.40 2.54 -23.59
N PRO A 151 -1.73 1.71 -24.41
CA PRO A 151 -1.42 2.06 -25.80
C PRO A 151 -2.66 2.50 -26.60
N ALA A 152 -3.84 1.98 -26.26
CA ALA A 152 -5.12 2.38 -26.86
C ALA A 152 -5.43 3.88 -26.69
N ALA A 153 -4.94 4.53 -25.63
CA ALA A 153 -5.06 5.97 -25.43
C ALA A 153 -4.14 6.77 -26.36
N ILE A 154 -2.96 6.22 -26.69
CA ILE A 154 -1.99 6.86 -27.59
C ILE A 154 -2.37 6.63 -29.07
N PHE A 155 -2.93 5.46 -29.39
CA PHE A 155 -3.26 5.06 -30.76
C PHE A 155 -4.76 5.22 -31.13
N GLY A 156 -5.51 6.02 -30.37
CA GLY A 156 -6.72 6.70 -30.87
C GLY A 156 -7.98 5.85 -31.12
N LYS A 157 -8.12 4.67 -30.51
CA LYS A 157 -9.37 3.87 -30.57
C LYS A 157 -10.04 3.72 -29.21
N ALA A 158 -10.13 4.79 -28.44
CA ALA A 158 -11.02 4.81 -27.29
C ALA A 158 -12.48 4.80 -27.80
N PRO A 159 -13.33 3.82 -27.41
CA PRO A 159 -14.74 3.81 -27.79
C PRO A 159 -15.40 5.10 -27.28
N ARG A 160 -16.22 5.73 -28.14
CA ARG A 160 -16.83 7.08 -27.98
C ARG A 160 -17.68 7.31 -26.71
N GLY A 161 -17.80 6.33 -25.80
CA GLY A 161 -18.65 6.40 -24.61
C GLY A 161 -17.97 6.72 -23.27
N LEU A 162 -16.63 6.80 -23.20
CA LEU A 162 -15.89 6.92 -21.93
C LEU A 162 -15.28 8.33 -21.69
N ARG A 163 -16.07 9.40 -21.86
CA ARG A 163 -15.55 10.79 -21.73
C ARG A 163 -15.87 11.50 -20.42
N THR A 164 -16.64 10.92 -19.50
CA THR A 164 -17.13 11.65 -18.31
C THR A 164 -16.89 10.99 -16.96
N THR A 165 -16.36 9.76 -16.90
CA THR A 165 -15.83 9.21 -15.65
C THR A 165 -14.33 9.50 -15.57
N GLY A 166 -13.88 10.05 -14.43
CA GLY A 166 -12.53 10.56 -14.24
C GLY A 166 -11.47 9.58 -14.71
N VAL A 167 -10.62 10.02 -15.64
CA VAL A 167 -9.48 9.23 -16.18
C VAL A 167 -8.55 8.74 -15.07
N GLN A 168 -8.56 9.38 -13.91
CA GLN A 168 -7.77 9.03 -12.73
C GLN A 168 -8.33 7.83 -11.94
N ASP A 169 -9.64 7.71 -11.75
CA ASP A 169 -10.22 6.55 -11.05
C ASP A 169 -10.10 5.27 -11.89
N LEU A 170 -10.17 5.41 -13.22
CA LEU A 170 -9.91 4.31 -14.14
C LEU A 170 -8.43 3.88 -14.10
N SER A 171 -7.48 4.80 -13.92
CA SER A 171 -6.05 4.46 -13.92
C SER A 171 -5.60 3.78 -12.63
N ALA A 172 -6.12 4.19 -11.47
CA ALA A 172 -5.79 3.59 -10.17
C ALA A 172 -6.22 2.12 -10.13
N HIS A 173 -7.47 1.83 -10.50
CA HIS A 173 -7.95 0.45 -10.58
C HIS A 173 -7.31 -0.36 -11.72
N GLN A 174 -6.90 0.28 -12.82
CA GLN A 174 -6.19 -0.39 -13.90
C GLN A 174 -4.84 -0.94 -13.44
N GLY A 175 -4.08 -0.17 -12.64
CA GLY A 175 -2.83 -0.64 -12.04
C GLY A 175 -3.01 -1.87 -11.17
N LEU A 176 -3.97 -1.82 -10.24
CA LEU A 176 -4.30 -2.93 -9.36
C LEU A 176 -4.77 -4.17 -10.14
N THR A 177 -5.64 -3.99 -11.14
CA THR A 177 -6.12 -5.11 -11.97
C THR A 177 -4.99 -5.74 -12.80
N LEU A 178 -4.06 -4.92 -13.30
CA LEU A 178 -2.90 -5.42 -14.04
C LEU A 178 -1.93 -6.16 -13.12
N ALA A 179 -1.67 -5.63 -11.93
CA ALA A 179 -0.89 -6.29 -10.89
C ALA A 179 -1.51 -7.65 -10.53
N GLU A 180 -2.84 -7.73 -10.42
CA GLU A 180 -3.56 -8.97 -10.10
C GLU A 180 -3.30 -10.05 -11.16
N ARG A 181 -3.36 -9.69 -12.45
CA ARG A 181 -3.06 -10.61 -13.55
C ARG A 181 -1.62 -11.10 -13.51
N PHE A 182 -0.67 -10.21 -13.21
CA PHE A 182 0.72 -10.59 -13.05
C PHE A 182 0.89 -11.54 -11.86
N LEU A 183 0.31 -11.26 -10.69
CA LEU A 183 0.41 -12.13 -9.52
C LEU A 183 -0.23 -13.51 -9.75
N ASN A 184 -1.40 -13.58 -10.39
CA ASN A 184 -1.99 -14.87 -10.79
C ASN A 184 -1.03 -15.65 -11.70
N THR A 185 -0.39 -14.98 -12.67
CA THR A 185 0.60 -15.62 -13.56
C THR A 185 1.85 -16.05 -12.78
N ALA A 186 2.29 -15.27 -11.80
CA ALA A 186 3.42 -15.61 -10.94
C ALA A 186 3.12 -16.84 -10.08
N LEU A 187 1.92 -16.96 -9.52
CA LEU A 187 1.48 -18.15 -8.78
C LEU A 187 1.45 -19.39 -9.67
N LEU A 188 0.94 -19.30 -10.90
CA LEU A 188 0.99 -20.42 -11.85
C LEU A 188 2.43 -20.86 -12.17
N VAL A 189 3.35 -19.91 -12.32
CA VAL A 189 4.78 -20.22 -12.51
C VAL A 189 5.38 -20.84 -11.25
N ALA A 190 5.00 -20.35 -10.06
CA ALA A 190 5.43 -20.89 -8.78
C ALA A 190 4.96 -22.35 -8.60
N GLU A 191 3.69 -22.63 -8.91
CA GLU A 191 3.11 -23.99 -8.90
C GLU A 191 3.84 -24.94 -9.84
N GLN A 192 4.10 -24.52 -11.08
CA GLN A 192 4.89 -25.32 -12.04
C GLN A 192 6.30 -25.62 -11.53
N ARG A 193 6.83 -24.78 -10.63
CA ARG A 193 8.14 -24.92 -9.98
C ARG A 193 8.06 -25.60 -8.61
N LYS A 194 6.89 -26.09 -8.20
CA LYS A 194 6.62 -26.69 -6.87
C LYS A 194 6.83 -25.73 -5.70
N VAL A 195 6.65 -24.44 -5.93
CA VAL A 195 6.61 -23.37 -4.90
C VAL A 195 5.14 -23.10 -4.63
N THR A 196 4.54 -23.84 -3.69
CA THR A 196 3.10 -23.75 -3.38
C THR A 196 2.85 -23.70 -1.89
N VAL A 197 1.74 -23.05 -1.50
CA VAL A 197 1.18 -23.18 -0.15
C VAL A 197 0.37 -24.47 -0.13
N GLN A 198 0.76 -25.41 0.74
CA GLN A 198 0.05 -26.67 0.89
C GLN A 198 -1.35 -26.40 1.46
N GLU A 199 -2.40 -26.87 0.77
CA GLU A 199 -3.81 -26.68 1.18
C GLU A 199 -4.18 -27.51 2.41
N PHE A 200 -3.53 -28.65 2.57
CA PHE A 200 -3.73 -29.53 3.72
C PHE A 200 -2.38 -29.75 4.39
N ALA A 201 -2.23 -29.21 5.59
CA ALA A 201 -1.08 -29.49 6.43
C ALA A 201 -1.14 -30.96 6.87
N HIS A 202 -0.52 -31.84 6.11
CA HIS A 202 -0.41 -33.25 6.49
C HIS A 202 0.85 -33.53 7.30
N ASP A 203 1.80 -32.60 7.34
CA ASP A 203 3.03 -32.68 8.13
C ASP A 203 3.46 -31.29 8.59
N ALA A 204 4.22 -31.20 9.68
CA ALA A 204 4.84 -29.98 10.21
C ALA A 204 5.97 -29.42 9.30
N GLN A 205 5.81 -29.53 7.98
CA GLN A 205 6.74 -28.94 7.02
C GLN A 205 6.67 -27.42 7.09
N PRO A 206 7.81 -26.73 7.07
CA PRO A 206 7.83 -25.27 7.05
C PRO A 206 7.15 -24.77 5.77
N LEU A 207 6.29 -23.76 5.91
CA LEU A 207 5.65 -23.13 4.76
C LEU A 207 6.70 -22.48 3.85
N ASP A 208 6.50 -22.59 2.53
CA ASP A 208 7.32 -21.88 1.57
C ASP A 208 7.01 -20.37 1.62
N THR A 209 7.97 -19.59 2.11
CA THR A 209 7.81 -18.14 2.33
C THR A 209 7.49 -17.39 1.04
N THR A 210 7.98 -17.85 -0.11
CA THR A 210 7.69 -17.23 -1.42
C THR A 210 6.26 -17.49 -1.83
N ALA A 211 5.79 -18.72 -1.68
CA ALA A 211 4.41 -19.07 -1.99
C ALA A 211 3.43 -18.30 -1.08
N VAL A 212 3.70 -18.26 0.23
CA VAL A 212 2.90 -17.51 1.20
C VAL A 212 2.88 -16.02 0.87
N SER A 213 4.02 -15.43 0.52
CA SER A 213 4.10 -14.00 0.21
C SER A 213 3.33 -13.65 -1.07
N LEU A 214 3.42 -14.47 -2.12
CA LEU A 214 2.66 -14.26 -3.36
C LEU A 214 1.15 -14.37 -3.14
N GLU A 215 0.69 -15.39 -2.39
CA GLU A 215 -0.73 -15.58 -2.07
C GLU A 215 -1.26 -14.43 -1.20
N ALA A 216 -0.53 -14.06 -0.14
CA ALA A 216 -0.91 -12.95 0.73
C ALA A 216 -0.93 -11.61 -0.02
N TRP A 217 0.02 -11.40 -0.95
CA TRP A 217 0.06 -10.20 -1.79
C TRP A 217 -1.16 -10.15 -2.71
N LEU A 218 -1.48 -11.25 -3.38
CA LEU A 218 -2.66 -11.32 -4.23
C LEU A 218 -3.95 -11.09 -3.44
N ALA A 219 -4.07 -11.65 -2.23
CA ALA A 219 -5.21 -11.44 -1.35
C ALA A 219 -5.32 -9.97 -0.91
N ASN A 220 -4.21 -9.34 -0.51
CA ASN A 220 -4.12 -7.91 -0.21
C ASN A 220 -4.59 -7.05 -1.39
N LEU A 221 -4.10 -7.36 -2.59
CA LEU A 221 -4.42 -6.62 -3.81
C LEU A 221 -5.91 -6.73 -4.16
N ARG A 222 -6.48 -7.93 -4.08
CA ARG A 222 -7.93 -8.16 -4.27
C ARG A 222 -8.78 -7.45 -3.22
N ALA A 223 -8.32 -7.42 -1.97
CA ALA A 223 -8.94 -6.62 -0.91
C ALA A 223 -8.91 -5.11 -1.23
N LYS A 224 -7.80 -4.60 -1.80
CA LYS A 224 -7.69 -3.20 -2.27
C LYS A 224 -8.62 -2.90 -3.44
N ILE A 225 -8.76 -3.82 -4.42
CA ILE A 225 -9.69 -3.66 -5.55
C ILE A 225 -11.13 -3.52 -5.06
N GLY A 226 -11.52 -4.30 -4.05
CA GLY A 226 -12.73 -4.02 -3.26
C GLY A 226 -14.07 -4.38 -3.91
N THR A 227 -14.08 -4.97 -5.11
CA THR A 227 -15.33 -5.49 -5.70
C THR A 227 -15.78 -6.75 -4.95
N PRO A 228 -17.10 -7.03 -4.83
CA PRO A 228 -17.59 -8.19 -4.07
C PRO A 228 -16.94 -9.53 -4.49
N ALA A 229 -16.74 -9.73 -5.79
CA ALA A 229 -16.07 -10.92 -6.31
C ALA A 229 -14.60 -11.01 -5.88
N MET A 230 -13.86 -9.90 -5.92
CA MET A 230 -12.46 -9.86 -5.48
C MET A 230 -12.35 -10.02 -3.97
N LEU A 231 -13.26 -9.44 -3.18
CA LEU A 231 -13.31 -9.63 -1.74
C LEU A 231 -13.55 -11.10 -1.36
N ALA A 232 -14.47 -11.79 -2.04
CA ALA A 232 -14.69 -13.21 -1.82
C ALA A 232 -13.44 -14.05 -2.15
N GLN A 233 -12.76 -13.76 -3.27
CA GLN A 233 -11.52 -14.44 -3.63
C GLN A 233 -10.37 -14.14 -2.65
N ALA A 234 -10.27 -12.90 -2.14
CA ALA A 234 -9.32 -12.55 -1.08
C ALA A 234 -9.62 -13.33 0.20
N GLY A 235 -10.90 -13.51 0.54
CA GLY A 235 -11.36 -14.33 1.67
C GLY A 235 -10.85 -15.77 1.57
N LEU A 236 -11.08 -16.43 0.43
CA LEU A 236 -10.60 -17.81 0.20
C LEU A 236 -9.08 -17.93 0.31
N ALA A 237 -8.32 -16.97 -0.22
CA ALA A 237 -6.87 -16.96 -0.12
C ALA A 237 -6.39 -16.77 1.33
N TYR A 238 -7.04 -15.90 2.11
CA TYR A 238 -6.71 -15.74 3.51
C TYR A 238 -7.13 -16.91 4.39
N GLU A 239 -8.25 -17.57 4.09
CA GLU A 239 -8.66 -18.81 4.77
C GLU A 239 -7.63 -19.91 4.53
N LYS A 240 -7.20 -20.11 3.27
CA LYS A 240 -6.12 -21.02 2.91
C LYS A 240 -4.83 -20.73 3.69
N LEU A 241 -4.43 -19.45 3.78
CA LEU A 241 -3.26 -19.05 4.56
C LEU A 241 -3.46 -19.27 6.07
N TYR A 242 -4.64 -18.98 6.59
CA TYR A 242 -4.97 -19.17 8.01
C TYR A 242 -4.83 -20.64 8.40
N ASP A 243 -5.41 -21.54 7.61
CA ASP A 243 -5.34 -22.99 7.84
C ASP A 243 -3.91 -23.52 7.71
N ALA A 244 -3.16 -23.06 6.70
CA ALA A 244 -1.76 -23.42 6.52
C ALA A 244 -0.89 -22.98 7.70
N TYR A 245 -1.11 -21.76 8.23
CA TYR A 245 -0.40 -21.26 9.41
C TYR A 245 -0.85 -21.97 10.69
N ALA A 246 -2.14 -22.28 10.86
CA ALA A 246 -2.65 -22.91 12.08
C ALA A 246 -1.98 -24.25 12.41
N ALA A 247 -1.42 -24.93 11.41
CA ALA A 247 -0.65 -26.16 11.58
C ALA A 247 0.84 -25.95 11.95
N GLN A 248 1.35 -24.72 11.88
CA GLN A 248 2.75 -24.40 12.18
C GLN A 248 2.97 -24.17 13.68
N PRO A 249 4.17 -24.44 14.21
CA PRO A 249 4.54 -23.98 15.54
C PRO A 249 4.57 -22.45 15.57
N ASN A 250 4.12 -21.85 16.68
CA ASN A 250 4.07 -20.38 16.87
C ASN A 250 3.15 -19.63 15.87
N ALA A 251 2.13 -20.32 15.34
CA ALA A 251 1.16 -19.76 14.40
C ALA A 251 0.36 -18.56 14.94
N GLY A 252 0.28 -18.41 16.25
CA GLY A 252 -0.71 -17.54 16.90
C GLY A 252 -0.75 -16.13 16.29
N ALA A 253 0.38 -15.43 16.26
CA ALA A 253 0.38 -14.04 15.77
C ALA A 253 -0.04 -13.90 14.29
N TYR A 254 0.33 -14.86 13.44
CA TYR A 254 -0.10 -14.90 12.04
C TYR A 254 -1.58 -15.22 11.90
N CYS A 255 -2.07 -16.23 12.65
CA CYS A 255 -3.49 -16.57 12.69
C CYS A 255 -4.35 -15.40 13.20
N ALA A 256 -3.89 -14.67 14.22
CA ALA A 256 -4.53 -13.43 14.67
C ALA A 256 -4.69 -12.43 13.54
N LEU A 257 -3.58 -12.10 12.87
CA LEU A 257 -3.56 -11.14 11.78
C LEU A 257 -4.52 -11.55 10.65
N LEU A 258 -4.42 -12.81 10.21
CA LEU A 258 -5.23 -13.35 9.12
C LEU A 258 -6.72 -13.39 9.49
N ALA A 259 -7.04 -13.78 10.73
CA ALA A 259 -8.41 -13.76 11.23
C ALA A 259 -8.97 -12.33 11.32
N THR A 260 -8.20 -11.34 11.78
CA THR A 260 -8.63 -9.93 11.76
C THR A 260 -8.86 -9.44 10.32
N ARG A 261 -8.01 -9.83 9.36
CA ARG A 261 -8.20 -9.50 7.92
C ARG A 261 -9.47 -10.17 7.38
N LEU A 262 -9.70 -11.45 7.67
CA LEU A 262 -10.90 -12.19 7.28
C LEU A 262 -12.17 -11.56 7.86
N GLY A 263 -12.18 -11.21 9.16
CA GLY A 263 -13.30 -10.53 9.78
C GLY A 263 -13.61 -9.19 9.11
N THR A 264 -12.58 -8.41 8.79
CA THR A 264 -12.72 -7.16 8.03
C THR A 264 -13.31 -7.40 6.64
N LEU A 265 -12.85 -8.43 5.92
CA LEU A 265 -13.37 -8.77 4.60
C LEU A 265 -14.84 -9.22 4.64
N GLN A 266 -15.21 -10.07 5.58
CA GLN A 266 -16.59 -10.51 5.76
C GLN A 266 -17.51 -9.34 6.11
N GLY A 267 -17.04 -8.43 6.97
CA GLY A 267 -17.76 -7.18 7.25
C GLY A 267 -17.96 -6.33 5.98
N ARG A 268 -16.95 -6.23 5.12
CA ARG A 268 -17.04 -5.54 3.83
C ARG A 268 -18.02 -6.17 2.86
N LEU A 269 -18.24 -7.47 2.95
CA LEU A 269 -19.25 -8.22 2.21
C LEU A 269 -20.66 -8.11 2.83
N GLY A 270 -20.82 -7.44 3.98
CA GLY A 270 -22.09 -7.33 4.70
C GLY A 270 -22.41 -8.54 5.59
N HIS A 271 -21.44 -9.42 5.82
CA HIS A 271 -21.56 -10.63 6.62
C HIS A 271 -21.14 -10.38 8.08
N THR A 272 -21.84 -9.52 8.82
CA THR A 272 -21.45 -9.11 10.19
C THR A 272 -21.24 -10.29 11.14
N GLN A 273 -22.11 -11.30 11.11
CA GLN A 273 -21.99 -12.45 12.03
C GLN A 273 -20.71 -13.25 11.79
N TYR A 274 -20.40 -13.56 10.53
CA TYR A 274 -19.15 -14.23 10.17
C TYR A 274 -17.93 -13.36 10.50
N ALA A 275 -18.04 -12.04 10.37
CA ALA A 275 -16.98 -11.13 10.78
C ALA A 275 -16.66 -11.25 12.27
N LEU A 276 -17.70 -11.30 13.13
CA LEU A 276 -17.55 -11.50 14.57
C LEU A 276 -16.89 -12.82 14.92
N GLU A 277 -17.26 -13.92 14.26
CA GLU A 277 -16.61 -15.22 14.49
C GLU A 277 -15.12 -15.18 14.17
N TRP A 278 -14.72 -14.50 13.09
CA TRP A 278 -13.31 -14.33 12.75
C TRP A 278 -12.58 -13.43 13.75
N PHE A 279 -13.22 -12.37 14.24
CA PHE A 279 -12.66 -11.55 15.31
C PHE A 279 -12.47 -12.33 16.61
N ASP A 280 -13.41 -13.22 16.96
CA ASP A 280 -13.28 -14.10 18.12
C ASP A 280 -12.10 -15.07 17.95
N ARG A 281 -11.88 -15.61 16.74
CA ARG A 281 -10.68 -16.42 16.42
C ARG A 281 -9.40 -15.60 16.54
N ALA A 282 -9.41 -14.33 16.11
CA ALA A 282 -8.24 -13.45 16.20
C ALA A 282 -7.80 -13.19 17.65
N LEU A 283 -8.71 -13.30 18.62
CA LEU A 283 -8.43 -13.19 20.06
C LEU A 283 -7.94 -14.51 20.69
N HIS A 284 -7.66 -15.56 19.90
CA HIS A 284 -7.06 -16.83 20.36
C HIS A 284 -7.80 -17.53 21.49
N GLY A 285 -9.13 -17.48 21.50
CA GLY A 285 -9.94 -18.14 22.53
C GLY A 285 -9.89 -17.46 23.90
N LYS A 286 -9.34 -16.24 24.01
CA LYS A 286 -9.37 -15.44 25.25
C LYS A 286 -10.75 -14.88 25.59
N GLY A 287 -11.73 -15.08 24.72
CA GLY A 287 -13.12 -14.66 24.89
C GLY A 287 -13.74 -14.27 23.57
N SER A 288 -15.00 -13.84 23.61
CA SER A 288 -15.63 -13.19 22.46
C SER A 288 -15.25 -11.72 22.39
N THR A 289 -15.28 -11.17 21.18
CA THR A 289 -15.04 -9.77 20.88
C THR A 289 -16.01 -8.87 21.66
N LEU A 290 -17.26 -9.31 21.81
CA LEU A 290 -18.26 -8.61 22.62
C LEU A 290 -17.89 -8.63 24.11
N ALA A 291 -17.37 -9.74 24.63
CA ALA A 291 -16.89 -9.82 26.01
C ALA A 291 -15.67 -8.91 26.23
N LEU A 292 -14.78 -8.75 25.24
CA LEU A 292 -13.67 -7.79 25.28
C LEU A 292 -14.19 -6.35 25.36
N VAL A 293 -15.18 -5.98 24.53
CA VAL A 293 -15.82 -4.66 24.58
C VAL A 293 -16.43 -4.41 25.95
N ASP A 294 -17.25 -5.33 26.45
CA ASP A 294 -17.96 -5.16 27.71
C ASP A 294 -17.01 -5.17 28.92
N GLY A 295 -16.00 -6.02 28.93
CA GLY A 295 -14.97 -6.07 29.98
C GLY A 295 -14.16 -4.77 30.06
N THR A 296 -13.79 -4.22 28.91
CA THR A 296 -13.02 -2.97 28.83
C THR A 296 -13.89 -1.76 29.21
N LEU A 297 -15.16 -1.72 28.78
CA LEU A 297 -16.12 -0.71 29.23
C LEU A 297 -16.47 -0.85 30.73
N GLY A 298 -16.37 -2.05 31.29
CA GLY A 298 -16.49 -2.32 32.73
C GLY A 298 -15.27 -1.93 33.57
N GLY A 299 -14.21 -1.37 32.95
CA GLY A 299 -12.99 -0.95 33.65
C GLY A 299 -12.06 -2.12 34.02
N ARG A 300 -12.20 -3.26 33.36
CA ARG A 300 -11.31 -4.43 33.53
C ARG A 300 -10.59 -4.70 32.21
N PRO A 301 -9.58 -3.88 31.84
CA PRO A 301 -8.78 -4.17 30.66
C PRO A 301 -8.11 -5.54 30.85
N PRO A 302 -8.05 -6.38 29.80
CA PRO A 302 -7.42 -7.69 29.90
C PRO A 302 -5.93 -7.54 30.20
N ARG A 303 -5.39 -8.45 31.02
CA ARG A 303 -3.94 -8.53 31.29
C ARG A 303 -3.27 -9.23 30.12
N GLU A 304 -2.87 -8.46 29.13
CA GLU A 304 -2.32 -8.94 27.87
C GLU A 304 -0.89 -8.45 27.66
N THR A 305 -0.09 -9.17 26.89
CA THR A 305 1.22 -8.68 26.43
C THR A 305 1.02 -7.48 25.50
N PRO A 306 2.04 -6.61 25.30
CA PRO A 306 1.92 -5.48 24.38
C PRO A 306 1.42 -5.90 22.99
N ALA A 307 1.97 -6.98 22.43
CA ALA A 307 1.58 -7.52 21.13
C ALA A 307 0.09 -7.91 21.06
N GLU A 308 -0.40 -8.58 22.11
CA GLU A 308 -1.79 -9.01 22.22
C GLU A 308 -2.73 -7.80 22.33
N VAL A 309 -2.34 -6.77 23.08
CA VAL A 309 -3.07 -5.50 23.16
C VAL A 309 -3.15 -4.83 21.79
N ARG A 310 -2.06 -4.81 21.00
CA ARG A 310 -2.09 -4.26 19.63
C ARG A 310 -3.02 -5.04 18.72
N ASN A 311 -3.02 -6.37 18.83
CA ASN A 311 -3.94 -7.22 18.08
C ASN A 311 -5.41 -6.98 18.48
N ALA A 312 -5.71 -6.93 19.78
CA ALA A 312 -7.04 -6.64 20.31
C ALA A 312 -7.53 -5.26 19.86
N LEU A 313 -6.66 -4.24 19.84
CA LEU A 313 -6.97 -2.92 19.29
C LEU A 313 -7.23 -2.95 17.79
N GLY A 314 -6.46 -3.73 17.03
CA GLY A 314 -6.72 -4.00 15.62
C GLY A 314 -8.11 -4.61 15.39
N VAL A 315 -8.51 -5.58 16.22
CA VAL A 315 -9.85 -6.20 16.18
C VAL A 315 -10.94 -5.17 16.50
N LEU A 316 -10.79 -4.37 17.56
CA LEU A 316 -11.80 -3.37 17.95
C LEU A 316 -11.98 -2.27 16.89
N ARG A 317 -10.88 -1.85 16.25
CA ARG A 317 -10.93 -0.92 15.11
C ARG A 317 -11.67 -1.54 13.93
N ALA A 318 -11.31 -2.77 13.55
CA ALA A 318 -11.98 -3.49 12.47
C ALA A 318 -13.48 -3.67 12.74
N LEU A 319 -13.84 -4.10 13.96
CA LEU A 319 -15.22 -4.24 14.41
C LEU A 319 -16.00 -2.93 14.30
N SER A 320 -15.41 -1.80 14.74
CA SER A 320 -16.07 -0.51 14.64
C SER A 320 -16.41 -0.13 13.19
N ARG A 321 -15.52 -0.46 12.24
CA ARG A 321 -15.74 -0.22 10.80
C ARG A 321 -16.85 -1.12 10.26
N VAL A 322 -16.91 -2.38 10.69
CA VAL A 322 -18.02 -3.29 10.33
C VAL A 322 -19.36 -2.70 10.77
N TYR A 323 -19.47 -2.21 12.00
CA TYR A 323 -20.70 -1.61 12.50
C TYR A 323 -21.08 -0.30 11.79
N VAL A 324 -20.11 0.55 11.44
CA VAL A 324 -20.37 1.76 10.62
C VAL A 324 -20.86 1.38 9.23
N GLN A 325 -20.28 0.35 8.62
CA GLN A 325 -20.74 -0.14 7.31
C GLN A 325 -22.15 -0.71 7.39
N GLU A 326 -22.44 -1.54 8.40
CA GLU A 326 -23.77 -2.08 8.63
C GLU A 326 -24.81 -0.98 8.82
N ALA A 327 -24.45 0.12 9.50
CA ALA A 327 -25.33 1.28 9.66
C ALA A 327 -25.80 1.85 8.32
N SER A 328 -24.98 1.79 7.28
CA SER A 328 -25.31 2.32 5.94
C SER A 328 -26.38 1.49 5.21
N SER A 329 -26.52 0.20 5.55
CA SER A 329 -27.49 -0.73 4.94
C SER A 329 -28.61 -1.16 5.89
N SER A 330 -28.49 -0.89 7.19
CA SER A 330 -29.43 -1.35 8.22
C SER A 330 -30.72 -0.54 8.26
N ALA A 331 -31.82 -1.20 8.62
CA ALA A 331 -33.09 -0.53 8.93
C ALA A 331 -33.02 0.31 10.22
N SER A 332 -32.01 0.06 11.07
CA SER A 332 -31.75 0.81 12.31
C SER A 332 -30.30 1.31 12.38
N PRO A 333 -29.90 2.27 11.51
CA PRO A 333 -28.51 2.75 11.43
C PRO A 333 -27.93 3.20 12.76
N ARG A 334 -28.76 3.81 13.62
CA ARG A 334 -28.32 4.28 14.93
C ARG A 334 -27.84 3.18 15.85
N THR A 335 -28.45 2.01 15.84
CA THR A 335 -28.04 0.89 16.71
C THR A 335 -26.62 0.47 16.35
N SER A 336 -26.37 0.23 15.05
CA SER A 336 -25.04 -0.11 14.56
C SER A 336 -24.03 1.01 14.82
N LEU A 337 -24.39 2.30 14.66
CA LEU A 337 -23.52 3.42 15.04
C LEU A 337 -23.21 3.47 16.54
N TYR A 338 -24.17 3.10 17.41
CA TYR A 338 -23.91 2.98 18.84
C TYR A 338 -22.96 1.83 19.17
N ASP A 339 -23.10 0.69 18.50
CA ASP A 339 -22.19 -0.45 18.69
C ASP A 339 -20.77 -0.13 18.16
N ALA A 340 -20.67 0.65 17.07
CA ALA A 340 -19.40 1.21 16.60
C ALA A 340 -18.76 2.11 17.67
N LEU A 341 -19.54 3.04 18.25
CA LEU A 341 -19.08 3.92 19.32
C LEU A 341 -18.62 3.13 20.56
N ARG A 342 -19.32 2.05 20.91
CA ARG A 342 -18.92 1.14 22.00
C ARG A 342 -17.55 0.52 21.75
N ALA A 343 -17.35 -0.05 20.55
CA ALA A 343 -16.09 -0.67 20.18
C ALA A 343 -14.94 0.36 20.18
N GLN A 344 -15.19 1.58 19.70
CA GLN A 344 -14.20 2.67 19.67
C GLN A 344 -13.82 3.12 21.08
N VAL A 345 -14.79 3.34 21.98
CA VAL A 345 -14.51 3.75 23.37
C VAL A 345 -13.82 2.63 24.16
N ALA A 346 -14.19 1.36 23.91
CA ALA A 346 -13.46 0.22 24.46
C ALA A 346 -12.00 0.22 23.98
N GLY A 347 -11.76 0.44 22.67
CA GLY A 347 -10.41 0.59 22.13
C GLY A 347 -9.65 1.74 22.79
N LEU A 348 -10.29 2.90 22.96
CA LEU A 348 -9.62 4.07 23.53
C LEU A 348 -9.16 3.81 24.96
N ARG A 349 -9.96 3.11 25.77
CA ARG A 349 -9.60 2.70 27.12
C ARG A 349 -8.48 1.66 27.16
N LEU A 350 -8.48 0.72 26.21
CA LEU A 350 -7.41 -0.26 26.11
C LEU A 350 -6.08 0.39 25.71
N ALA A 351 -6.11 1.37 24.80
CA ALA A 351 -4.94 2.17 24.44
C ALA A 351 -4.45 3.03 25.62
N GLU A 352 -5.36 3.65 26.38
CA GLU A 352 -5.00 4.40 27.59
C GLU A 352 -4.30 3.51 28.63
N ALA A 353 -4.88 2.34 28.93
CA ALA A 353 -4.30 1.41 29.88
C ALA A 353 -2.89 0.96 29.46
N GLU A 354 -2.66 0.84 28.15
CA GLU A 354 -1.34 0.53 27.61
C GLU A 354 -0.35 1.68 27.74
N ARG A 355 -0.79 2.91 27.47
CA ARG A 355 0.00 4.13 27.68
C ARG A 355 0.42 4.29 29.15
N GLU A 356 -0.44 3.91 30.08
CA GLU A 356 -0.21 3.98 31.53
C GLU A 356 0.65 2.84 32.09
N ARG A 357 0.77 1.71 31.37
CA ARG A 357 1.57 0.55 31.79
C ARG A 357 3.02 0.94 32.12
N GLY A 358 3.53 1.99 31.47
CA GLY A 358 4.88 2.50 31.67
C GLY A 358 5.96 1.53 31.18
N GLY A 359 7.20 1.82 31.55
CA GLY A 359 8.38 1.07 31.12
C GLY A 359 9.57 1.99 30.92
N ALA A 360 10.76 1.41 30.76
CA ALA A 360 11.98 2.16 30.47
C ALA A 360 12.59 1.66 29.16
N GLY A 361 13.25 2.56 28.44
CA GLY A 361 13.93 2.26 27.19
C GLY A 361 13.10 2.54 25.94
N VAL A 362 13.75 2.38 24.78
CA VAL A 362 13.21 2.76 23.47
C VAL A 362 11.94 1.99 23.13
N ASP A 363 11.87 0.69 23.40
CA ASP A 363 10.68 -0.11 23.04
C ASP A 363 9.42 0.31 23.83
N ALA A 364 9.60 0.66 25.10
CA ALA A 364 8.54 1.20 25.95
C ALA A 364 8.08 2.58 25.47
N ALA A 365 9.03 3.42 25.07
CA ALA A 365 8.74 4.74 24.50
C ALA A 365 8.01 4.64 23.14
N LEU A 366 8.39 3.68 22.29
CA LEU A 366 7.67 3.37 21.05
C LEU A 366 6.27 2.86 21.33
N GLN A 367 6.08 2.01 22.35
CA GLN A 367 4.75 1.53 22.74
C GLN A 367 3.87 2.66 23.26
N HIS A 368 4.45 3.59 24.02
CA HIS A 368 3.76 4.80 24.46
C HIS A 368 3.35 5.69 23.28
N ALA A 369 4.27 5.95 22.34
CA ALA A 369 3.99 6.74 21.15
C ALA A 369 2.92 6.08 20.25
N TRP A 370 2.99 4.77 20.09
CA TRP A 370 1.98 3.98 19.38
C TRP A 370 0.61 4.08 20.07
N ALA A 371 0.54 3.93 21.40
CA ALA A 371 -0.72 4.06 22.12
C ALA A 371 -1.33 5.47 21.97
N LEU A 372 -0.51 6.54 21.99
CA LEU A 372 -0.96 7.91 21.71
C LEU A 372 -1.49 8.08 20.28
N GLU A 373 -0.78 7.55 19.28
CA GLU A 373 -1.24 7.53 17.89
C GLU A 373 -2.59 6.82 17.78
N VAL A 374 -2.72 5.68 18.48
CA VAL A 374 -3.95 4.89 18.47
C VAL A 374 -5.12 5.62 19.11
N GLU A 375 -4.88 6.33 20.22
CA GLU A 375 -5.87 7.20 20.86
C GLU A 375 -6.33 8.30 19.89
N GLY A 376 -5.41 8.87 19.11
CA GLY A 376 -5.70 9.86 18.08
C GLY A 376 -6.60 9.32 16.97
N GLU A 377 -6.25 8.18 16.36
CA GLU A 377 -7.05 7.55 15.30
C GLU A 377 -8.47 7.20 15.80
N LEU A 378 -8.58 6.62 17.00
CA LEU A 378 -9.88 6.28 17.59
C LEU A 378 -10.71 7.53 17.91
N ALA A 379 -10.08 8.64 18.32
CA ALA A 379 -10.76 9.90 18.55
C ALA A 379 -11.35 10.50 17.26
N VAL A 380 -10.66 10.38 16.12
CA VAL A 380 -11.23 10.74 14.81
C VAL A 380 -12.46 9.89 14.52
N HIS A 381 -12.37 8.56 14.63
CA HIS A 381 -13.51 7.67 14.39
C HIS A 381 -14.71 7.96 15.33
N ILE A 382 -14.45 8.27 16.60
CA ILE A 382 -15.49 8.68 17.56
C ILE A 382 -16.15 9.98 17.10
N ALA A 383 -15.37 10.99 16.69
CA ALA A 383 -15.90 12.26 16.22
C ALA A 383 -16.83 12.09 15.02
N GLU A 384 -16.43 11.27 14.04
CA GLU A 384 -17.23 10.94 12.86
C GLU A 384 -18.50 10.16 13.21
N THR A 385 -18.39 9.20 14.13
CA THR A 385 -19.53 8.39 14.57
C THR A 385 -20.55 9.26 15.31
N LEU A 386 -20.11 10.17 16.18
CA LEU A 386 -20.96 11.18 16.83
C LEU A 386 -21.62 12.10 15.80
N TYR A 387 -20.85 12.54 14.78
CA TYR A 387 -21.38 13.35 13.69
C TYR A 387 -22.50 12.63 12.92
N ALA A 388 -22.28 11.35 12.58
CA ALA A 388 -23.26 10.50 11.93
C ALA A 388 -24.50 10.29 12.82
N LEU A 389 -24.31 10.00 14.11
CA LEU A 389 -25.40 9.89 15.08
C LEU A 389 -26.23 11.17 15.14
N GLU A 390 -25.63 12.36 15.11
CA GLU A 390 -26.40 13.62 15.08
C GLU A 390 -27.21 13.81 13.78
N ARG A 391 -26.71 13.30 12.65
CA ARG A 391 -27.40 13.37 11.36
C ARG A 391 -28.59 12.45 11.21
N HIS A 392 -28.70 11.41 12.04
CA HIS A 392 -29.84 10.49 12.05
C HIS A 392 -30.79 10.87 13.20
N PRO A 393 -31.66 11.89 13.06
CA PRO A 393 -32.57 12.30 14.12
C PRO A 393 -33.46 11.11 14.44
N ALA A 394 -33.41 10.62 15.67
CA ALA A 394 -34.19 9.44 15.95
C ALA A 394 -35.68 9.75 16.13
N GLN A 395 -36.46 8.69 15.95
CA GLN A 395 -37.91 8.73 16.07
C GLN A 395 -38.29 9.12 17.49
N LYS A 396 -39.22 10.08 17.64
CA LYS A 396 -39.61 10.79 18.89
C LYS A 396 -39.41 10.01 20.20
N THR A 397 -39.68 8.71 20.30
CA THR A 397 -39.46 7.88 21.50
C THR A 397 -38.02 7.73 22.05
N TRP A 398 -36.99 8.20 21.33
CA TRP A 398 -35.59 7.86 21.60
C TRP A 398 -34.79 8.79 22.52
N TRP A 399 -35.30 9.96 22.94
CA TRP A 399 -34.55 10.90 23.81
C TRP A 399 -34.01 10.25 25.09
N ARG A 400 -34.56 9.09 25.50
CA ARG A 400 -34.05 8.24 26.59
C ARG A 400 -32.66 7.64 26.31
N PHE A 401 -32.26 7.49 25.06
CA PHE A 401 -30.96 6.93 24.65
C PHE A 401 -29.85 7.99 24.51
N TRP A 402 -30.15 9.29 24.41
CA TRP A 402 -29.11 10.32 24.57
C TRP A 402 -28.43 10.24 25.94
N GLY A 403 -29.21 9.94 26.99
CA GLY A 403 -28.65 9.63 28.30
C GLY A 403 -27.79 8.36 28.32
N ALA A 404 -27.87 7.49 27.30
CA ALA A 404 -27.01 6.30 27.19
C ALA A 404 -25.68 6.62 26.50
N SER A 405 -25.65 7.45 25.45
CA SER A 405 -24.38 8.01 24.93
C SER A 405 -23.66 8.79 26.02
N ASP A 406 -24.38 9.60 26.79
CA ASP A 406 -23.80 10.35 27.89
C ASP A 406 -23.23 9.42 28.97
N LYS A 407 -23.85 8.27 29.24
CA LYS A 407 -23.29 7.27 30.16
C LYS A 407 -22.03 6.62 29.60
N LEU A 408 -22.01 6.32 28.32
CA LEU A 408 -20.86 5.69 27.63
C LEU A 408 -19.68 6.67 27.52
N LEU A 409 -19.96 7.94 27.26
CA LEU A 409 -18.99 9.01 27.30
C LEU A 409 -18.68 9.46 28.74
N ALA A 410 -19.55 9.22 29.73
CA ALA A 410 -19.21 9.41 31.13
C ALA A 410 -18.25 8.33 31.63
N THR A 411 -18.28 7.14 31.02
CA THR A 411 -17.24 6.13 31.14
C THR A 411 -15.99 6.47 30.31
N ARG A 412 -15.77 7.71 29.88
CA ARG A 412 -14.58 8.04 29.08
C ARG A 412 -13.25 7.85 29.84
N PRO A 413 -12.16 7.56 29.10
CA PRO A 413 -10.80 7.53 29.63
C PRO A 413 -10.36 8.88 30.23
N THR A 414 -9.33 8.84 31.07
CA THR A 414 -8.79 9.99 31.80
C THR A 414 -8.17 10.98 30.81
N GLY A 415 -8.73 12.19 30.74
CA GLY A 415 -8.28 13.24 29.83
C GLY A 415 -9.01 13.30 28.48
N ALA A 416 -9.99 12.42 28.23
CA ALA A 416 -10.91 12.61 27.11
C ALA A 416 -11.72 13.92 27.27
N PRO A 417 -12.03 14.62 26.17
CA PRO A 417 -12.59 15.96 26.22
C PRO A 417 -13.95 15.99 26.93
N SER A 418 -14.23 17.08 27.66
CA SER A 418 -15.60 17.41 28.10
C SER A 418 -16.52 17.45 26.89
N VAL A 419 -17.76 16.96 27.01
CA VAL A 419 -18.73 17.01 25.91
C VAL A 419 -19.45 18.36 25.98
N PRO A 420 -19.06 19.37 25.20
CA PRO A 420 -19.74 20.66 25.17
C PRO A 420 -21.19 20.51 24.69
N ALA A 421 -22.06 21.40 25.17
CA ALA A 421 -23.40 21.54 24.63
C ALA A 421 -23.32 22.26 23.27
N GLY A 422 -23.98 21.71 22.26
CA GLY A 422 -24.03 22.30 20.93
C GLY A 422 -24.11 21.24 19.85
N ARG A 423 -24.59 21.63 18.66
CA ARG A 423 -24.62 20.74 17.50
C ARG A 423 -23.20 20.55 16.98
N TYR A 424 -22.75 19.31 16.83
CA TYR A 424 -21.42 18.90 16.40
C TYR A 424 -20.25 19.35 17.30
N GLU A 425 -20.51 20.07 18.39
CA GLU A 425 -19.50 20.45 19.37
C GLU A 425 -18.82 19.22 20.01
N PRO A 426 -19.52 18.10 20.29
CA PRO A 426 -18.86 16.85 20.69
C PRO A 426 -17.85 16.36 19.65
N SER A 427 -18.23 16.34 18.36
CA SER A 427 -17.31 15.92 17.28
C SER A 427 -16.09 16.84 17.19
N ARG A 428 -16.26 18.16 17.29
CA ARG A 428 -15.15 19.13 17.29
C ARG A 428 -14.17 18.87 18.45
N ALA A 429 -14.70 18.64 19.65
CA ALA A 429 -13.87 18.38 20.83
C ALA A 429 -13.03 17.10 20.67
N TRP A 430 -13.60 16.04 20.10
CA TRP A 430 -12.88 14.81 19.82
C TRP A 430 -11.83 14.95 18.72
N LEU A 431 -12.07 15.74 17.67
CA LEU A 431 -11.05 16.01 16.64
C LEU A 431 -9.89 16.84 17.20
N ALA A 432 -10.16 17.82 18.07
CA ALA A 432 -9.10 18.57 18.74
C ALA A 432 -8.24 17.67 19.64
N PHE A 433 -8.89 16.76 20.36
CA PHE A 433 -8.19 15.72 21.14
C PHE A 433 -7.37 14.79 20.23
N ALA A 434 -7.88 14.39 19.06
CA ALA A 434 -7.14 13.57 18.12
C ALA A 434 -5.82 14.24 17.66
N ALA A 435 -5.89 15.51 17.27
CA ALA A 435 -4.72 16.31 16.89
C ALA A 435 -3.71 16.45 18.04
N GLU A 436 -4.19 16.68 19.27
CA GLU A 436 -3.33 16.74 20.46
C GLU A 436 -2.58 15.41 20.69
N ARG A 437 -3.26 14.27 20.55
CA ARG A 437 -2.65 12.94 20.73
C ARG A 437 -1.65 12.61 19.63
N ALA A 438 -1.97 12.95 18.38
CA ALA A 438 -1.04 12.82 17.27
C ALA A 438 0.23 13.66 17.47
N ALA A 439 0.09 14.92 17.90
CA ALA A 439 1.22 15.78 18.22
C ALA A 439 2.06 15.24 19.38
N ALA A 440 1.43 14.70 20.42
CA ALA A 440 2.11 14.06 21.54
C ALA A 440 2.89 12.80 21.11
N ALA A 441 2.33 11.97 20.22
CA ALA A 441 3.03 10.81 19.67
C ALA A 441 4.29 11.24 18.88
N LEU A 442 4.17 12.27 18.03
CA LEU A 442 5.32 12.82 17.28
C LEU A 442 6.39 13.40 18.21
N ALA A 443 5.98 14.10 19.27
CA ALA A 443 6.90 14.64 20.27
C ALA A 443 7.64 13.51 21.01
N GLN A 444 6.95 12.43 21.36
CA GLN A 444 7.54 11.25 21.99
C GLN A 444 8.57 10.57 21.07
N LEU A 445 8.25 10.41 19.78
CA LEU A 445 9.16 9.82 18.81
C LEU A 445 10.41 10.68 18.58
N ALA A 446 10.27 12.01 18.61
CA ALA A 446 11.39 12.93 18.44
C ALA A 446 12.37 12.93 19.63
N ALA A 447 11.92 12.53 20.81
CA ALA A 447 12.75 12.42 22.01
C ALA A 447 13.64 11.16 22.01
N GLU A 448 13.27 10.14 21.25
CA GLU A 448 13.94 8.84 21.23
C GLU A 448 14.88 8.72 20.02
N THR A 449 15.96 7.93 20.18
CA THR A 449 16.86 7.60 19.07
C THR A 449 16.89 6.08 18.88
N PRO A 450 16.05 5.53 17.99
CA PRO A 450 15.96 4.10 17.79
C PRO A 450 17.28 3.51 17.28
N THR A 451 17.78 2.46 17.95
CA THR A 451 19.06 1.83 17.60
C THR A 451 18.88 0.67 16.62
N GLU A 452 17.82 -0.12 16.79
CA GLU A 452 17.54 -1.28 15.94
C GLU A 452 16.77 -0.90 14.66
N ASN A 453 16.87 -1.74 13.62
CA ASN A 453 16.12 -1.53 12.37
C ASN A 453 14.61 -1.62 12.60
N SER A 454 14.15 -2.62 13.35
CA SER A 454 12.73 -2.81 13.71
C SER A 454 12.18 -1.60 14.46
N GLN A 455 12.93 -1.08 15.42
CA GLN A 455 12.57 0.13 16.17
C GLN A 455 12.49 1.36 15.25
N ARG A 456 13.43 1.52 14.30
CA ARG A 456 13.38 2.61 13.31
C ARG A 456 12.16 2.49 12.39
N HIS A 457 11.85 1.28 11.93
CA HIS A 457 10.67 1.03 11.10
C HIS A 457 9.38 1.31 11.87
N ALA A 458 9.27 0.83 13.11
CA ALA A 458 8.15 1.11 14.00
C ALA A 458 8.00 2.62 14.24
N ALA A 459 9.09 3.32 14.58
CA ALA A 459 9.10 4.78 14.79
C ALA A 459 8.63 5.54 13.55
N GLN A 460 9.16 5.20 12.37
CA GLN A 460 8.78 5.83 11.11
C GLN A 460 7.29 5.60 10.80
N ARG A 461 6.80 4.38 11.00
CA ARG A 461 5.39 4.06 10.77
C ARG A 461 4.46 4.80 11.73
N ILE A 462 4.76 4.79 13.03
CA ILE A 462 3.97 5.50 14.04
C ILE A 462 3.98 6.99 13.73
N GLY A 463 5.15 7.54 13.34
CA GLY A 463 5.27 8.95 12.94
C GLY A 463 4.42 9.30 11.73
N ASN A 464 4.48 8.50 10.66
CA ASN A 464 3.66 8.70 9.47
C ASN A 464 2.15 8.62 9.79
N ALA A 465 1.74 7.63 10.59
CA ALA A 465 0.35 7.47 11.01
C ALA A 465 -0.12 8.65 11.85
N ALA A 466 0.67 9.09 12.82
CA ALA A 466 0.37 10.26 13.64
C ALA A 466 0.26 11.54 12.80
N THR A 467 1.16 11.77 11.85
CA THR A 467 1.05 12.90 10.90
C THR A 467 -0.25 12.83 10.11
N GLN A 468 -0.62 11.66 9.59
CA GLN A 468 -1.88 11.48 8.87
C GLN A 468 -3.09 11.78 9.74
N VAL A 469 -3.10 11.29 11.00
CA VAL A 469 -4.20 11.55 11.96
C VAL A 469 -4.32 13.04 12.26
N ASP A 470 -3.22 13.76 12.46
CA ASP A 470 -3.26 15.23 12.66
C ASP A 470 -3.82 15.94 11.42
N GLU A 471 -3.30 15.63 10.22
CA GLU A 471 -3.79 16.22 8.97
C GLU A 471 -5.30 15.98 8.77
N GLU A 472 -5.77 14.75 8.98
CA GLU A 472 -7.18 14.38 8.88
C GLU A 472 -8.03 15.11 9.91
N ALA A 473 -7.60 15.16 11.18
CA ALA A 473 -8.30 15.87 12.23
C ALA A 473 -8.44 17.37 11.92
N GLN A 474 -7.38 18.02 11.44
CA GLN A 474 -7.40 19.43 11.05
C GLN A 474 -8.33 19.68 9.85
N GLN A 475 -8.31 18.80 8.84
CA GLN A 475 -9.20 18.89 7.68
C GLN A 475 -10.67 18.78 8.09
N LEU A 476 -11.01 17.83 8.96
CA LEU A 476 -12.37 17.64 9.47
C LEU A 476 -12.83 18.80 10.37
N LEU A 477 -11.95 19.34 11.22
CA LEU A 477 -12.22 20.54 12.01
C LEU A 477 -12.54 21.73 11.11
N HIS A 478 -11.73 21.96 10.08
CA HIS A 478 -11.98 23.01 9.09
C HIS A 478 -13.33 22.80 8.38
N ALA A 479 -13.64 21.56 7.97
CA ALA A 479 -14.92 21.23 7.35
C ALA A 479 -16.14 21.44 8.28
N LEU A 480 -16.00 21.20 9.59
CA LEU A 480 -17.05 21.48 10.56
C LEU A 480 -17.19 22.98 10.84
N SER A 481 -16.10 23.75 10.79
CA SER A 481 -16.11 25.21 11.00
C SER A 481 -16.86 25.97 9.90
N THR A 482 -16.82 25.46 8.67
CA THR A 482 -17.48 26.07 7.49
C THR A 482 -18.96 25.72 7.36
N ARG A 483 -19.46 24.76 8.16
CA ARG A 483 -20.86 24.30 8.15
C ARG A 483 -21.75 24.96 9.20
N THR A 484 -21.17 25.71 10.13
CA THR A 484 -21.88 26.55 11.12
C THR A 484 -21.99 27.96 10.61
#